data_AF-A0A957PLR8-F1
#
_entry.id   AF-A0A957PLR8-F1
#
_cell.length_a   1.000
_cell.length_b   1.000
_cell.length_c   1.000
_cell.angle_alpha   90.00
_cell.angle_beta   90.00
_cell.angle_gamma   90.00
#
_symmetry.space_group_name_H-M   'P 1'
#
loop_
_entity.id
_entity.type
_entity.pdbx_description
1 polymer ?
#
loop_
_entity_poly.entity_id
_entity_poly.type
_entity_poly.pdbx_seq_one_letter_code
_entity_poly.pdbx_strand_id
1 'polypeptide(L)'
;AQAAPDTTIIVDHFGTPLGHGEYAAQREEIFQQWQKDMAALAECPNVYAKLGGLAMPDNGFGWHEAARPATSDELVAAQKRYYLHTIECFGPERCMFESNFPVDKLSIGYPIVWNAFKKMAADFSEAEKDALFYGTAATVYKI
;
A
#
# COMPACT_ATOMS: atom_id res chain seq x y z
N ALA A 1 -4.42 18.34 -3.06
CA ALA A 1 -3.33 18.24 -4.05
C ALA A 1 -3.38 19.37 -5.08
N GLN A 2 -4.47 19.53 -5.83
CA GLN A 2 -4.59 20.55 -6.89
C GLN A 2 -4.38 22.00 -6.43
N ALA A 3 -4.76 22.34 -5.20
CA ALA A 3 -4.55 23.69 -4.64
C ALA A 3 -3.09 24.00 -4.27
N ALA A 4 -2.20 23.00 -4.30
CA ALA A 4 -0.77 23.14 -3.99
C ALA A 4 0.07 22.34 -5.02
N PRO A 5 0.01 22.72 -6.31
CA PRO A 5 0.59 21.92 -7.40
C PRO A 5 2.12 21.78 -7.31
N ASP A 6 2.80 22.76 -6.71
CA ASP A 6 4.26 22.77 -6.56
C ASP A 6 4.75 22.01 -5.31
N THR A 7 3.83 21.46 -4.51
CA THR A 7 4.17 20.70 -3.30
C THR A 7 4.05 19.21 -3.58
N THR A 8 5.14 18.46 -3.38
CA THR A 8 5.10 17.00 -3.38
C THR A 8 4.29 16.48 -2.20
N ILE A 9 3.30 15.64 -2.46
CA ILE A 9 2.40 15.07 -1.45
C ILE A 9 2.51 13.56 -1.49
N ILE A 10 2.62 12.93 -0.32
CA ILE A 10 2.67 11.47 -0.19
C ILE A 10 1.36 11.01 0.43
N VAL A 11 0.62 10.16 -0.27
CA VAL A 11 -0.52 9.43 0.28
C VAL A 11 0.05 8.23 1.03
N ASP A 12 -0.01 8.30 2.35
CA ASP A 12 0.48 7.25 3.22
C ASP A 12 -0.53 6.09 3.30
N HIS A 13 0.01 4.86 3.32
CA HIS A 13 -0.72 3.63 3.62
C HIS A 13 -2.05 3.45 2.89
N PHE A 14 -2.07 3.74 1.58
CA PHE A 14 -3.26 3.66 0.73
C PHE A 14 -4.42 4.58 1.15
N GLY A 15 -4.19 5.60 1.98
CA GLY A 15 -5.27 6.35 2.63
C GLY A 15 -6.05 5.55 3.69
N THR A 16 -5.49 4.39 4.10
CA THR A 16 -5.98 3.53 5.19
C THR A 16 -7.46 3.12 5.05
N PRO A 17 -7.82 2.29 4.05
CA PRO A 17 -9.19 1.77 3.97
C PRO A 17 -9.53 0.99 5.24
N LEU A 18 -10.63 1.40 5.89
CA LEU A 18 -11.11 0.82 7.14
C LEU A 18 -11.84 -0.49 6.88
N GLY A 19 -11.68 -1.45 7.80
CA GLY A 19 -12.34 -2.75 7.71
C GLY A 19 -12.64 -3.39 9.06
N HIS A 20 -12.58 -2.61 10.14
CA HIS A 20 -12.86 -3.04 11.52
C HIS A 20 -14.07 -2.29 12.09
N GLY A 21 -14.62 -2.76 13.21
CA GLY A 21 -15.75 -2.13 13.90
C GLY A 21 -17.01 -2.05 13.02
N GLU A 22 -17.63 -0.88 12.96
CA GLU A 22 -18.83 -0.63 12.14
C GLU A 22 -18.61 -0.84 10.62
N TYR A 23 -17.36 -0.80 10.17
CA TYR A 23 -16.96 -1.00 8.78
C TYR A 23 -16.68 -2.46 8.42
N ALA A 24 -16.70 -3.39 9.39
CA ALA A 24 -16.31 -4.78 9.15
C ALA A 24 -17.16 -5.48 8.07
N ALA A 25 -18.44 -5.13 7.96
CA ALA A 25 -19.37 -5.66 6.97
C ALA A 25 -19.34 -4.92 5.62
N GLN A 26 -18.58 -3.83 5.49
CA GLN A 26 -18.62 -2.90 4.35
C GLN A 26 -17.34 -2.93 3.51
N ARG A 27 -16.49 -3.94 3.69
CA ARG A 27 -15.16 -4.00 3.08
C ARG A 27 -15.19 -3.88 1.56
N GLU A 28 -16.19 -4.45 0.91
CA GLU A 28 -16.28 -4.40 -0.55
C GLU A 28 -16.80 -3.04 -1.02
N GLU A 29 -17.82 -2.45 -0.41
CA GLU A 29 -18.24 -1.08 -0.75
C GLU A 29 -17.10 -0.07 -0.53
N ILE A 30 -16.36 -0.20 0.58
CA ILE A 30 -15.20 0.64 0.89
C ILE A 30 -14.11 0.44 -0.15
N PHE A 31 -13.83 -0.80 -0.56
CA PHE A 31 -12.84 -1.07 -1.60
C PHE A 31 -13.22 -0.42 -2.92
N GLN A 32 -14.48 -0.54 -3.35
CA GLN A 32 -14.96 0.05 -4.60
C GLN A 32 -14.89 1.58 -4.60
N GLN A 33 -15.19 2.22 -3.46
CA GLN A 33 -15.05 3.67 -3.34
C GLN A 33 -13.56 4.08 -3.31
N TRP A 34 -12.76 3.38 -2.51
CA TRP A 34 -11.31 3.57 -2.42
C TRP A 34 -10.62 3.49 -3.78
N GLN A 35 -11.03 2.57 -4.66
CA GLN A 35 -10.47 2.48 -6.01
C GLN A 35 -10.66 3.77 -6.81
N LYS A 36 -11.85 4.39 -6.71
CA LYS A 36 -12.16 5.66 -7.39
C LYS A 36 -11.36 6.81 -6.80
N ASP A 37 -11.25 6.84 -5.47
CA ASP A 37 -10.53 7.90 -4.75
C ASP A 37 -9.03 7.85 -5.07
N MET A 38 -8.42 6.66 -5.13
CA MET A 38 -7.03 6.49 -5.53
C MET A 38 -6.79 6.88 -7.00
N ALA A 39 -7.72 6.54 -7.91
CA ALA A 39 -7.62 6.96 -9.30
C ALA A 39 -7.67 8.49 -9.43
N ALA A 40 -8.58 9.16 -8.71
CA ALA A 40 -8.67 10.62 -8.69
C ALA A 40 -7.41 11.27 -8.09
N LEU A 41 -6.82 10.68 -7.05
CA LEU A 41 -5.54 11.16 -6.51
C LEU A 41 -4.39 10.99 -7.53
N ALA A 42 -4.40 9.92 -8.32
CA ALA A 42 -3.38 9.65 -9.32
C ALA A 42 -3.38 10.65 -10.48
N GLU A 43 -4.51 11.31 -10.75
CA GLU A 43 -4.62 12.43 -11.72
C GLU A 43 -3.78 13.64 -11.31
N CYS A 44 -3.40 13.76 -10.03
CA CYS A 44 -2.52 14.82 -9.54
C CYS A 44 -1.05 14.39 -9.69
N PRO A 45 -0.26 15.01 -10.59
CA PRO A 45 1.11 14.59 -10.86
C PRO A 45 2.07 14.82 -9.69
N ASN A 46 1.71 15.71 -8.76
CA ASN A 46 2.48 15.99 -7.55
C ASN A 46 2.19 15.04 -6.37
N VAL A 47 1.35 14.01 -6.58
CA VAL A 47 0.99 13.01 -5.57
C VAL A 47 1.72 11.70 -5.84
N TYR A 48 2.32 11.15 -4.79
CA TYR A 48 3.00 9.86 -4.74
C TYR A 48 2.34 8.97 -3.69
N ALA A 49 2.51 7.65 -3.80
CA ALA A 49 1.90 6.68 -2.89
C ALA A 49 2.94 5.84 -2.14
N LYS A 50 2.79 5.76 -0.82
CA LYS A 50 3.46 4.74 0.00
C LYS A 50 2.62 3.48 0.05
N LEU A 51 3.24 2.35 -0.31
CA LEU A 51 2.62 1.04 -0.41
C LEU A 51 3.09 0.15 0.75
N GLY A 52 2.30 0.19 1.82
CA GLY A 52 2.51 -0.55 3.06
C GLY A 52 1.48 -0.12 4.10
N GLY A 53 1.60 -0.61 5.34
CA GLY A 53 0.69 -0.20 6.42
C GLY A 53 -0.76 -0.66 6.26
N LEU A 54 -0.99 -1.71 5.46
CA LEU A 54 -2.32 -2.29 5.24
C LEU A 54 -2.61 -3.46 6.19
N ALA A 55 -1.67 -3.83 7.06
CA ALA A 55 -1.83 -4.89 8.03
C ALA A 55 -2.24 -4.38 9.42
N MET A 56 -2.52 -3.08 9.59
CA MET A 56 -2.96 -2.55 10.89
C MET A 56 -4.31 -3.15 11.32
N PRO A 57 -4.62 -3.21 12.63
CA PRO A 57 -5.93 -3.65 13.11
C PRO A 57 -7.10 -2.94 12.44
N ASP A 58 -6.95 -1.64 12.16
CA ASP A 58 -7.96 -0.77 11.54
C ASP A 58 -8.38 -1.25 10.14
N ASN A 59 -7.46 -1.86 9.40
CA ASN A 59 -7.76 -2.43 8.08
C ASN A 59 -8.57 -3.73 8.17
N GLY A 60 -8.67 -4.33 9.37
CA GLY A 60 -9.61 -5.39 9.69
C GLY A 60 -9.32 -6.78 9.10
N PHE A 61 -8.05 -7.08 8.77
CA PHE A 61 -7.68 -8.41 8.28
C PHE A 61 -7.59 -9.48 9.40
N GLY A 62 -7.77 -9.09 10.66
CA GLY A 62 -7.87 -10.00 11.81
C GLY A 62 -6.55 -10.69 12.22
N TRP A 63 -5.44 -10.41 11.56
CA TRP A 63 -4.16 -11.08 11.83
C TRP A 63 -3.58 -10.79 13.22
N HIS A 64 -3.91 -9.65 13.82
CA HIS A 64 -3.51 -9.31 15.19
C HIS A 64 -4.18 -10.20 16.26
N GLU A 65 -5.28 -10.87 15.92
CA GLU A 65 -5.98 -11.83 16.79
C GLU A 65 -5.72 -13.29 16.40
N ALA A 66 -4.99 -13.52 15.29
CA ALA A 66 -4.75 -14.86 14.78
C ALA A 66 -3.80 -15.65 15.69
N ALA A 67 -4.02 -16.96 15.80
CA ALA A 67 -3.19 -17.85 16.62
C ALA A 67 -1.71 -17.94 16.16
N ARG A 68 -1.42 -17.52 14.92
CA ARG A 68 -0.07 -17.39 14.37
C ARG A 68 0.02 -16.16 13.47
N PRO A 69 1.23 -15.61 13.25
CA PRO A 69 1.44 -14.58 12.24
C PRO A 69 0.99 -15.04 10.85
N ALA A 70 0.50 -14.09 10.05
CA ALA A 70 0.21 -14.31 8.64
C ALA A 70 1.51 -14.64 7.85
N THR A 71 1.37 -15.45 6.82
CA THR A 71 2.42 -15.72 5.83
C THR A 71 2.40 -14.69 4.70
N SER A 72 3.45 -14.67 3.88
CA SER A 72 3.52 -13.74 2.75
C SER A 72 2.50 -14.10 1.67
N ASP A 73 2.16 -15.38 1.52
CA ASP A 73 1.11 -15.83 0.59
C ASP A 73 -0.29 -15.40 1.04
N GLU A 74 -0.57 -15.49 2.35
CA GLU A 74 -1.82 -14.99 2.92
C GLU A 74 -1.97 -13.47 2.77
N LEU A 75 -0.87 -12.72 2.96
CA LEU A 75 -0.88 -11.28 2.71
C LEU A 75 -1.14 -10.99 1.23
N VAL A 76 -0.44 -11.67 0.32
CA VAL A 76 -0.64 -11.50 -1.13
C VAL A 76 -2.09 -11.78 -1.50
N ALA A 77 -2.68 -12.90 -1.05
CA ALA A 77 -4.06 -13.25 -1.34
C ALA A 77 -5.06 -12.19 -0.85
N ALA A 78 -4.85 -11.65 0.35
CA ALA A 78 -5.78 -10.68 0.96
C ALA A 78 -5.63 -9.26 0.41
N GLN A 79 -4.40 -8.85 0.06
CA GLN A 79 -4.08 -7.44 -0.14
C GLN A 79 -3.61 -7.08 -1.55
N LYS A 80 -3.18 -8.05 -2.39
CA LYS A 80 -2.60 -7.76 -3.73
C LYS A 80 -3.47 -6.83 -4.57
N ARG A 81 -4.79 -6.91 -4.46
CA ARG A 81 -5.73 -6.02 -5.19
C ARG A 81 -5.52 -4.53 -4.90
N TYR A 82 -5.17 -4.16 -3.66
CA TYR A 82 -4.91 -2.77 -3.28
C TYR A 82 -3.56 -2.28 -3.84
N TYR A 83 -2.54 -3.13 -3.74
CA TYR A 83 -1.20 -2.82 -4.25
C TYR A 83 -1.24 -2.64 -5.77
N LEU A 84 -1.79 -3.61 -6.51
CA LEU A 84 -1.82 -3.55 -7.96
C LEU A 84 -2.69 -2.40 -8.48
N HIS A 85 -3.86 -2.16 -7.91
CA HIS A 85 -4.70 -1.02 -8.31
C HIS A 85 -3.99 0.31 -8.13
N THR A 86 -3.28 0.48 -7.00
CA THR A 86 -2.52 1.72 -6.75
C THR A 86 -1.37 1.87 -7.73
N ILE A 87 -0.60 0.81 -7.98
CA ILE A 87 0.52 0.84 -8.93
C ILE A 87 0.02 1.09 -10.36
N GLU A 88 -1.11 0.50 -10.76
CA GLU A 88 -1.75 0.73 -12.06
C GLU A 88 -2.20 2.19 -12.23
N CYS A 89 -2.78 2.79 -11.19
CA CYS A 89 -3.22 4.19 -11.25
C CYS A 89 -2.04 5.18 -11.28
N PHE A 90 -1.03 4.98 -10.42
CA PHE A 90 0.04 5.95 -10.22
C PHE A 90 1.23 5.75 -11.15
N GLY A 91 1.49 4.52 -11.58
CA GLY A 91 2.75 4.11 -12.18
C GLY A 91 3.80 3.73 -11.11
N PRO A 92 4.70 2.77 -11.39
CA PRO A 92 5.77 2.37 -10.47
C PRO A 92 6.65 3.53 -10.01
N GLU A 93 6.90 4.52 -10.88
CA GLU A 93 7.72 5.69 -10.61
C GLU A 93 7.11 6.66 -9.58
N ARG A 94 5.82 6.54 -9.27
CA ARG A 94 5.13 7.30 -8.21
C ARG A 94 4.73 6.45 -7.00
N CYS A 95 5.17 5.20 -6.93
CA CYS A 95 4.89 4.29 -5.84
C CYS A 95 6.17 3.86 -5.12
N MET A 96 6.12 3.72 -3.79
CA MET A 96 7.25 3.24 -3.00
C MET A 96 6.80 2.22 -1.96
N PHE A 97 7.42 1.04 -1.93
CA PHE A 97 7.16 0.05 -0.90
C PHE A 97 7.70 0.51 0.45
N GLU A 98 6.93 0.26 1.51
CA GLU A 98 7.31 0.60 2.87
C GLU A 98 6.69 -0.38 3.86
N SER A 99 7.26 -0.48 5.06
CA SER A 99 6.90 -1.56 5.98
C SER A 99 5.86 -1.20 7.04
N ASN A 100 5.73 0.09 7.37
CA ASN A 100 4.99 0.65 8.49
C ASN A 100 5.40 0.08 9.86
N PHE A 101 6.63 -0.42 9.98
CA PHE A 101 7.14 -0.93 11.26
C PHE A 101 7.49 0.23 12.20
N PRO A 102 7.17 0.09 13.51
CA PRO A 102 6.73 -1.13 14.18
C PRO A 102 5.20 -1.31 14.28
N VAL A 103 4.36 -0.46 13.68
CA VAL A 103 2.89 -0.53 13.83
C VAL A 103 2.34 -1.85 13.29
N ASP A 104 2.76 -2.24 12.08
CA ASP A 104 2.33 -3.48 11.43
C ASP A 104 2.79 -4.76 12.18
N LYS A 105 3.72 -4.65 13.13
CA LYS A 105 4.18 -5.76 13.97
C LYS A 105 3.05 -6.43 14.74
N LEU A 106 1.96 -5.71 15.01
CA LEU A 106 0.78 -6.27 15.68
C LEU A 106 0.15 -7.42 14.88
N SER A 107 0.27 -7.39 13.55
CA SER A 107 -0.39 -8.34 12.66
C SER A 107 0.58 -9.23 11.89
N ILE A 108 1.79 -8.73 11.59
CA ILE A 108 2.68 -9.42 10.66
C ILE A 108 4.16 -9.19 10.96
N GLY A 109 5.01 -10.14 10.56
CA GLY A 109 6.46 -10.06 10.73
C GLY A 109 7.15 -9.26 9.62
N TYR A 110 8.21 -8.53 9.97
CA TYR A 110 8.95 -7.67 9.01
C TYR A 110 9.41 -8.41 7.75
N PRO A 111 10.06 -9.59 7.83
CA PRO A 111 10.49 -10.31 6.63
C PRO A 111 9.31 -10.79 5.77
N ILE A 112 8.15 -11.02 6.38
CA ILE A 112 6.96 -11.50 5.68
C ILE A 112 6.41 -10.41 4.76
N VAL A 113 6.35 -9.17 5.23
CA VAL A 113 5.92 -8.00 4.44
C VAL A 113 6.81 -7.84 3.21
N TRP A 114 8.14 -7.81 3.39
CA TRP A 114 9.08 -7.69 2.26
C TRP A 114 9.03 -8.88 1.30
N ASN A 115 8.79 -10.09 1.81
CA ASN A 115 8.57 -11.25 0.94
C ASN A 115 7.28 -11.13 0.13
N ALA A 116 6.22 -10.56 0.70
CA ALA A 116 4.99 -10.31 -0.03
C ALA A 116 5.18 -9.24 -1.12
N PHE A 117 5.91 -8.15 -0.85
CA PHE A 117 6.23 -7.13 -1.87
C PHE A 117 6.97 -7.73 -3.05
N LYS A 118 8.00 -8.56 -2.81
CA LYS A 118 8.74 -9.25 -3.87
C LYS A 118 7.84 -10.17 -4.70
N LYS A 119 6.88 -10.84 -4.07
CA LYS A 119 5.89 -11.69 -4.76
C LYS A 119 4.92 -10.86 -5.60
N MET A 120 4.45 -9.72 -5.11
CA MET A 120 3.54 -8.84 -5.85
C MET A 120 4.23 -8.19 -7.06
N ALA A 121 5.51 -7.85 -6.92
CA ALA A 121 6.32 -7.25 -7.98
C ALA A 121 7.03 -8.26 -8.89
N ALA A 122 6.73 -9.56 -8.79
CA ALA A 122 7.51 -10.61 -9.46
C ALA A 122 7.56 -10.44 -10.99
N ASP A 123 6.42 -10.06 -11.59
CA ASP A 123 6.25 -9.93 -13.05
C ASP A 123 6.61 -8.54 -13.59
N PHE A 124 7.00 -7.61 -12.71
CA PHE A 124 7.43 -6.27 -13.12
C PHE A 124 8.84 -6.34 -13.73
N SER A 125 9.16 -5.39 -14.61
CA SER A 125 10.52 -5.23 -15.13
C SER A 125 11.49 -4.81 -14.03
N GLU A 126 12.79 -4.99 -14.28
CA GLU A 126 13.82 -4.60 -13.30
C GLU A 126 13.81 -3.10 -13.00
N ALA A 127 13.49 -2.26 -14.00
CA ALA A 127 13.37 -0.81 -13.79
C ALA A 127 12.17 -0.44 -12.92
N GLU A 128 11.03 -1.12 -13.09
CA GLU A 128 9.85 -0.88 -12.25
C GLU A 128 10.06 -1.40 -10.83
N LYS A 129 10.74 -2.54 -10.67
CA LYS A 129 11.17 -3.04 -9.35
C LYS A 129 12.10 -2.04 -8.67
N ASP A 130 13.11 -1.53 -9.38
CA ASP A 130 14.02 -0.52 -8.82
C ASP A 130 13.25 0.72 -8.34
N ALA A 131 12.32 1.25 -9.14
CA ALA A 131 11.46 2.36 -8.75
C ALA A 131 10.68 2.07 -7.46
N LEU A 132 9.96 0.93 -7.41
CA LEU A 132 9.13 0.54 -6.28
C LEU A 132 9.91 0.28 -4.99
N PHE A 133 11.08 -0.37 -5.07
CA PHE A 133 11.86 -0.75 -3.90
C PHE A 133 12.85 0.32 -3.43
N TYR A 134 13.19 1.29 -4.29
CA TYR A 134 14.25 2.27 -3.99
C TYR A 134 14.08 3.61 -4.73
N GLY A 135 14.07 3.59 -6.06
CA GLY A 135 14.29 4.77 -6.91
C GLY A 135 13.29 5.90 -6.67
N THR A 136 12.01 5.57 -6.47
CA THR A 136 10.98 6.58 -6.19
C THR A 136 11.20 7.26 -4.84
N ALA A 137 11.51 6.50 -3.79
CA ALA A 137 11.81 7.06 -2.47
C ALA A 137 13.10 7.91 -2.51
N ALA A 138 14.14 7.42 -3.17
CA ALA A 138 15.41 8.14 -3.33
C ALA A 138 15.22 9.50 -4.00
N THR A 139 14.44 9.54 -5.09
CA THR A 139 14.15 10.76 -5.84
C THR A 139 13.32 11.75 -5.01
N VAL A 140 12.25 11.28 -4.37
CA VAL A 140 11.30 12.12 -3.64
C VAL A 140 11.92 12.70 -2.36
N TYR A 141 12.65 11.89 -1.60
CA TYR A 141 13.26 12.32 -0.35
C TYR A 141 14.70 12.83 -0.48
N LYS A 142 15.29 12.76 -1.67
CA LYS A 142 16.65 13.24 -1.98
C LYS A 142 17.73 12.54 -1.14
N ILE A 143 17.72 11.20 -1.15
CA ILE A 143 18.67 10.32 -0.44
C ILE A 143 19.54 9.51 -1.39
#